data_AF-A0AAP7JQ17-F1
#
_entry.id   AF-A0AAP7JQ17-F1
#
_cell.length_a   1.000
_cell.length_b   1.000
_cell.length_c   1.000
_cell.angle_alpha   90.00
_cell.angle_beta   90.00
_cell.angle_gamma   90.00
#
_symmetry.space_group_name_H-M   'P 1'
#
loop_
_entity.id
_entity.type
_entity.pdbx_description
1 polymer ?
#
loop_
_entity_poly.entity_id
_entity_poly.type
_entity_poly.pdbx_seq_one_letter_code
_entity_poly.pdbx_strand_id
1 'polypeptide(L)'
;MIIDGFTLLLFLFVVVMYGYFYFVRKSIVIPAAKHPTTKYLVAFFSLMILANAFSAGDKIEMIRSVLYILIIFSFLYDARGFAEDCIITHPFDNRGTAFKDIEKIVLVQKSNGIRLGYLKKGRRGVVLRFSAPLEEMVLFLSTRMNEEAEIDIIVNED
;
A
#
# COMPACT_ATOMS: atom_id res chain seq x y z
N MET A 1 -17.89 -30.94 -15.73
CA MET A 1 -17.63 -29.48 -15.65
C MET A 1 -16.12 -29.30 -15.73
N ILE A 2 -15.61 -28.82 -16.86
CA ILE A 2 -14.16 -28.66 -17.08
C ILE A 2 -13.81 -27.25 -16.63
N ILE A 3 -12.99 -27.13 -15.59
CA ILE A 3 -12.42 -25.84 -15.19
C ILE A 3 -11.51 -25.40 -16.32
N ASP A 4 -11.74 -24.21 -16.86
CA ASP A 4 -10.90 -23.68 -17.93
C ASP A 4 -9.51 -23.29 -17.39
N GLY A 5 -8.50 -23.30 -18.28
CA GLY A 5 -7.12 -22.98 -17.89
C GLY A 5 -6.93 -21.54 -17.38
N PHE A 6 -7.76 -20.58 -17.83
CA PHE A 6 -7.71 -19.20 -17.35
C PHE A 6 -8.22 -19.06 -15.92
N THR A 7 -9.27 -19.80 -15.54
CA THR A 7 -9.79 -19.84 -14.17
C THR A 7 -8.73 -20.39 -13.21
N LEU A 8 -7.99 -21.41 -13.63
CA LEU A 8 -6.89 -21.97 -12.83
C LEU A 8 -5.71 -20.99 -12.72
N LEU A 9 -5.37 -20.30 -13.82
CA LEU A 9 -4.36 -19.25 -13.82
C LEU A 9 -4.76 -18.08 -12.90
N LEU A 10 -6.02 -17.66 -12.95
CA LEU A 10 -6.57 -16.61 -12.08
C LEU A 10 -6.48 -17.00 -10.61
N PHE A 11 -6.84 -18.24 -10.28
CA PHE A 11 -6.70 -18.77 -8.93
C PHE A 11 -5.25 -18.71 -8.45
N LEU A 12 -4.31 -19.20 -9.27
CA LEU A 12 -2.88 -19.16 -8.95
C LEU A 12 -2.39 -17.73 -8.76
N PHE A 13 -2.78 -16.82 -9.63
CA PHE A 13 -2.46 -15.39 -9.53
C PHE A 13 -2.93 -14.80 -8.20
N VAL A 14 -4.17 -15.07 -7.79
CA VAL A 14 -4.71 -14.59 -6.50
C VAL A 14 -3.89 -15.13 -5.33
N VAL A 15 -3.57 -16.42 -5.32
CA VAL A 15 -2.75 -17.03 -4.26
C VAL A 15 -1.38 -16.38 -4.17
N VAL A 16 -0.68 -16.24 -5.30
CA VAL A 16 0.66 -15.64 -5.36
C VAL A 16 0.62 -14.17 -4.91
N MET A 17 -0.36 -13.41 -5.38
CA MET A 17 -0.53 -11.99 -5.04
C MET A 17 -0.74 -11.80 -3.53
N TYR A 18 -1.63 -12.57 -2.91
CA TYR A 18 -1.87 -12.50 -1.46
C TYR A 18 -0.64 -12.92 -0.66
N GLY A 19 0.07 -13.96 -1.11
CA GLY A 19 1.34 -14.37 -0.52
C GLY A 19 2.39 -13.24 -0.58
N TYR A 20 2.53 -12.59 -1.74
CA TYR A 20 3.45 -11.46 -1.90
C TYR A 20 3.10 -10.29 -0.99
N PHE A 21 1.83 -9.89 -0.94
CA PHE A 21 1.37 -8.81 -0.04
C PHE A 21 1.57 -9.15 1.43
N TYR A 22 1.43 -10.43 1.82
CA TYR A 22 1.70 -10.86 3.18
C TYR A 22 3.16 -10.58 3.56
N PHE A 23 4.11 -10.91 2.70
CA PHE A 23 5.52 -10.64 2.94
C PHE A 23 5.85 -9.14 2.94
N VAL A 24 5.31 -8.37 1.98
CA VAL A 24 5.50 -6.91 1.94
C VAL A 24 4.95 -6.24 3.20
N ARG A 25 3.78 -6.68 3.67
CA ARG A 25 3.21 -6.15 4.90
C ARG A 25 4.06 -6.48 6.12
N LYS A 26 4.66 -7.68 6.15
CA LYS A 26 5.55 -8.10 7.22
C LYS A 26 6.86 -7.31 7.24
N SER A 27 7.35 -6.84 6.08
CA SER A 27 8.56 -6.01 6.01
C SER A 27 8.34 -4.55 6.40
N ILE A 28 7.09 -4.09 6.52
CA ILE A 28 6.78 -2.71 6.90
C ILE A 28 6.82 -2.56 8.42
N VAL A 29 7.69 -1.67 8.87
CA VAL A 29 7.87 -1.30 10.28
C VAL A 29 6.85 -0.22 10.66
N ILE A 30 6.77 0.87 9.87
CA ILE A 30 5.81 1.96 10.12
C ILE A 30 4.83 2.03 8.95
N PRO A 31 3.57 1.60 9.13
CA PRO A 31 2.58 1.59 8.06
C PRO A 31 2.07 2.99 7.72
N ALA A 32 1.95 3.27 6.43
CA ALA A 32 1.28 4.45 5.93
C ALA A 32 -0.25 4.31 6.08
N ALA A 33 -0.90 5.40 6.45
CA ALA A 33 -2.34 5.52 6.51
C ALA A 33 -2.97 5.39 5.12
N LYS A 34 -3.99 4.54 5.02
CA LYS A 34 -4.77 4.36 3.79
C LYS A 34 -5.76 5.49 3.59
N HIS A 35 -6.13 5.71 2.32
CA HIS A 35 -7.22 6.62 2.03
C HIS A 35 -8.55 6.04 2.54
N PRO A 36 -9.38 6.81 3.29
CA PRO A 36 -10.66 6.32 3.79
C PRO A 36 -11.64 5.95 2.66
N THR A 37 -11.40 6.41 1.42
CA THR A 37 -12.25 6.06 0.26
C THR A 37 -12.02 4.64 -0.24
N THR A 38 -10.84 4.05 -0.01
CA THR A 38 -10.51 2.71 -0.51
C THR A 38 -11.47 1.66 0.03
N LYS A 39 -11.86 1.74 1.31
CA LYS A 39 -12.85 0.82 1.90
C LYS A 39 -14.23 0.90 1.24
N TYR A 40 -14.68 2.11 0.91
CA TYR A 40 -15.98 2.31 0.27
C TYR A 40 -15.97 1.83 -1.18
N LEU A 41 -14.90 2.10 -1.93
CA LEU A 41 -14.74 1.62 -3.30
C LEU A 41 -14.67 0.09 -3.36
N VAL A 42 -13.88 -0.54 -2.48
CA VAL A 42 -13.79 -2.01 -2.41
C VAL A 42 -15.15 -2.63 -2.13
N ALA A 43 -15.90 -2.09 -1.16
CA ALA A 43 -17.24 -2.57 -0.84
C ALA A 43 -18.20 -2.43 -2.05
N PHE A 44 -18.19 -1.27 -2.69
CA PHE A 44 -19.03 -0.99 -3.86
C PHE A 44 -18.75 -1.94 -5.02
N PHE A 45 -17.49 -2.08 -5.45
CA PHE A 45 -17.12 -2.96 -6.55
C PHE A 45 -17.36 -4.43 -6.23
N SER A 46 -17.11 -4.86 -4.98
CA SER A 46 -17.37 -6.24 -4.56
C SER A 46 -18.86 -6.58 -4.63
N LEU A 47 -19.74 -5.66 -4.20
CA LEU A 47 -21.19 -5.82 -4.32
C LEU A 47 -21.65 -5.88 -5.78
N MET A 48 -21.09 -5.04 -6.66
CA MET A 48 -21.41 -5.09 -8.09
C MET A 48 -21.00 -6.42 -8.73
N ILE A 49 -19.82 -6.95 -8.40
CA ILE A 49 -19.38 -8.26 -8.91
C ILE A 49 -20.30 -9.37 -8.39
N LEU A 50 -20.65 -9.33 -7.11
CA LEU A 50 -21.53 -10.32 -6.49
C LEU A 50 -22.94 -10.31 -7.11
N ALA A 51 -23.52 -9.13 -7.36
CA ALA A 51 -24.82 -9.00 -8.01
C ALA A 51 -24.81 -9.60 -9.44
N ASN A 52 -23.73 -9.36 -10.20
CA ASN A 52 -23.56 -9.96 -11.52
C ASN A 52 -23.40 -11.49 -11.44
N ALA A 53 -22.68 -11.99 -10.44
CA ALA A 53 -22.49 -13.43 -10.24
C ALA A 53 -23.80 -14.18 -10.01
N PHE A 54 -24.72 -13.61 -9.21
CA PHE A 54 -26.04 -14.20 -8.97
C PHE A 54 -26.93 -14.20 -10.21
N SER A 55 -26.75 -13.25 -11.13
CA SER A 55 -27.52 -13.16 -12.38
C SER A 55 -27.11 -14.23 -13.41
N ALA A 56 -25.84 -14.66 -13.40
CA ALA A 56 -25.29 -15.57 -14.41
C ALA A 56 -25.73 -17.04 -14.26
N GLY A 57 -26.06 -17.50 -13.05
CA GLY A 57 -26.57 -18.85 -12.78
C GLY A 57 -25.59 -20.03 -12.98
N ASP A 58 -24.38 -19.80 -13.51
CA ASP A 58 -23.34 -20.81 -13.70
C ASP A 58 -22.36 -20.91 -12.52
N LYS A 59 -22.05 -22.14 -12.12
CA LYS A 59 -21.10 -22.45 -11.02
C LYS A 59 -19.67 -22.01 -11.36
N ILE A 60 -19.23 -22.12 -12.61
CA ILE A 60 -17.85 -21.68 -12.98
C ILE A 60 -17.76 -20.16 -12.88
N GLU A 61 -18.74 -19.43 -13.40
CA GLU A 61 -18.80 -17.96 -13.30
C GLU A 61 -18.84 -17.48 -11.84
N MET A 62 -19.54 -18.21 -10.96
CA MET A 62 -19.55 -17.92 -9.53
C MET A 62 -18.15 -18.03 -8.92
N ILE A 63 -17.39 -19.07 -9.26
CA ILE A 63 -15.99 -19.24 -8.81
C ILE A 63 -15.13 -18.07 -9.31
N ARG A 64 -15.22 -17.71 -10.60
CA ARG A 64 -14.47 -16.59 -11.17
C ARG A 64 -14.81 -15.26 -10.50
N SER A 65 -16.08 -15.04 -10.20
CA SER A 65 -16.56 -13.85 -9.49
C SER A 65 -16.01 -13.76 -8.08
N VAL A 66 -15.93 -14.89 -7.35
CA VAL A 66 -15.26 -14.93 -6.03
C VAL A 66 -13.78 -14.56 -6.16
N LEU A 67 -13.08 -15.07 -7.18
CA LEU A 67 -11.67 -14.72 -7.42
C LEU A 67 -11.49 -13.22 -7.74
N TYR A 68 -12.38 -12.64 -8.55
CA TYR A 68 -12.35 -11.19 -8.81
C TYR A 68 -12.63 -10.37 -7.55
N ILE A 69 -13.58 -10.79 -6.73
CA ILE A 69 -13.85 -10.15 -5.43
C ILE A 69 -12.61 -10.22 -4.54
N LEU A 70 -11.88 -11.34 -4.49
CA LEU A 70 -10.61 -11.44 -3.78
C LEU A 70 -9.56 -10.46 -4.34
N ILE A 71 -9.49 -10.28 -5.66
CA ILE A 71 -8.61 -9.26 -6.25
C ILE A 71 -8.99 -7.86 -5.77
N ILE A 72 -10.29 -7.53 -5.73
CA ILE A 72 -10.74 -6.24 -5.21
C ILE A 72 -10.44 -6.10 -3.71
N PHE A 73 -10.63 -7.15 -2.91
CA PHE A 73 -10.26 -7.15 -1.49
C PHE A 73 -8.76 -6.98 -1.25
N SER A 74 -7.91 -7.38 -2.19
CA SER A 74 -6.46 -7.21 -2.07
C SER A 74 -6.04 -5.74 -1.89
N PHE A 75 -6.82 -4.77 -2.37
CA PHE A 75 -6.57 -3.34 -2.12
C PHE A 75 -6.74 -2.93 -0.65
N LEU A 76 -7.54 -3.68 0.12
CA LEU A 76 -7.58 -3.52 1.58
C LEU A 76 -6.39 -4.17 2.27
N TYR A 77 -5.69 -5.06 1.59
CA TYR A 77 -4.51 -5.76 2.08
C TYR A 77 -3.17 -5.14 1.62
N ASP A 78 -3.19 -4.31 0.58
CA ASP A 78 -2.09 -3.41 0.16
C ASP A 78 -1.39 -2.80 1.39
N ALA A 79 -0.07 -2.82 1.43
CA ALA A 79 0.67 -2.14 2.48
C ALA A 79 1.74 -1.24 1.85
N ARG A 80 1.89 -0.04 2.44
CA ARG A 80 2.87 0.99 2.09
C ARG A 80 3.41 1.57 3.39
N GLY A 81 4.57 2.21 3.34
CA GLY A 81 5.16 2.84 4.52
C GLY A 81 6.67 2.63 4.57
N PHE A 82 7.22 2.66 5.79
CA PHE A 82 8.64 2.43 6.01
C PHE A 82 8.92 0.96 6.23
N ALA A 83 9.82 0.41 5.42
CA ALA A 83 10.52 -0.83 5.72
C ALA A 83 11.85 -0.52 6.43
N GLU A 84 12.64 -1.53 6.76
CA GLU A 84 13.88 -1.36 7.51
C GLU A 84 14.91 -0.46 6.81
N ASP A 85 15.00 -0.51 5.48
CA ASP A 85 16.03 0.16 4.68
C ASP A 85 15.45 1.05 3.55
N CYS A 86 14.14 0.99 3.31
CA CYS A 86 13.49 1.72 2.23
C CYS A 86 12.07 2.21 2.57
N ILE A 87 11.59 3.15 1.77
CA ILE A 87 10.19 3.58 1.72
C ILE A 87 9.47 2.79 0.63
N ILE A 88 8.49 1.99 1.03
CA ILE A 88 7.60 1.25 0.12
C ILE A 88 6.41 2.15 -0.23
N THR A 89 6.34 2.61 -1.47
CA THR A 89 5.27 3.49 -1.98
C THR A 89 4.18 2.73 -2.74
N HIS A 90 4.46 1.50 -3.15
CA HIS A 90 3.55 0.67 -3.92
C HIS A 90 3.57 -0.79 -3.41
N PRO A 91 2.41 -1.45 -3.23
CA PRO A 91 2.35 -2.78 -2.62
C PRO A 91 2.97 -3.89 -3.47
N PHE A 92 3.14 -3.67 -4.78
CA PHE A 92 3.81 -4.59 -5.69
C PHE A 92 5.32 -4.35 -5.81
N ASP A 93 5.87 -3.37 -5.11
CA ASP A 93 7.29 -3.02 -5.15
C ASP A 93 7.89 -3.10 -3.74
N ASN A 94 8.63 -4.19 -3.47
CA ASN A 94 9.31 -4.38 -2.20
C ASN A 94 10.71 -3.75 -2.15
N ARG A 95 11.22 -3.22 -3.28
CA ARG A 95 12.51 -2.52 -3.31
C ARG A 95 12.34 -1.06 -2.90
N GLY A 96 11.21 -0.47 -3.29
CA GLY A 96 10.83 0.88 -2.88
C GLY A 96 11.92 1.92 -3.14
N THR A 97 11.96 2.96 -2.31
CA THR A 97 13.03 3.96 -2.32
C THR A 97 13.93 3.80 -1.11
N ALA A 98 15.17 3.34 -1.30
CA ALA A 98 16.15 3.22 -0.21
C ALA A 98 16.38 4.56 0.50
N PHE A 99 16.46 4.57 1.84
CA PHE A 99 16.67 5.80 2.62
C PHE A 99 18.00 6.49 2.27
N LYS A 100 19.02 5.71 1.92
CA LYS A 100 20.34 6.21 1.49
C LYS A 100 20.29 7.05 0.21
N ASP A 101 19.29 6.83 -0.63
CA ASP A 101 19.13 7.56 -1.90
C ASP A 101 18.28 8.84 -1.73
N ILE A 102 17.78 9.10 -0.53
CA ILE A 102 16.90 10.24 -0.26
C ILE A 102 17.76 11.43 0.17
N GLU A 103 17.64 12.53 -0.57
CA GLU A 103 18.37 13.77 -0.33
C GLU A 103 17.68 14.62 0.74
N LYS A 104 16.35 14.60 0.74
CA LYS A 104 15.54 15.44 1.61
C LYS A 104 14.22 14.78 1.95
N ILE A 105 13.82 14.84 3.22
CA ILE A 105 12.48 14.47 3.69
C ILE A 105 11.82 15.71 4.29
N VAL A 106 10.53 15.87 4.00
CA VAL A 106 9.69 16.91 4.57
C VAL A 106 8.54 16.24 5.32
N LEU A 107 8.49 16.44 6.63
CA LEU A 107 7.43 15.98 7.51
C LEU A 107 6.53 17.16 7.85
N VAL A 108 5.26 17.09 7.45
CA VAL A 108 4.27 18.12 7.75
C VAL A 108 3.25 17.55 8.71
N GLN A 109 3.20 18.10 9.92
CA GLN A 109 2.19 17.74 10.91
C GLN A 109 0.84 18.36 10.51
N LYS A 110 -0.21 17.54 10.47
CA LYS A 110 -1.60 17.95 10.24
C LYS A 110 -2.51 17.32 11.28
N SER A 111 -3.71 17.87 11.44
CA SER A 111 -4.74 17.35 12.35
C SER A 111 -5.13 15.89 12.10
N ASN A 112 -4.94 15.38 10.88
CA ASN A 112 -5.24 14.00 10.50
C ASN A 112 -4.00 13.10 10.34
N GLY A 113 -2.88 13.47 10.96
CA GLY A 113 -1.62 12.73 10.93
C GLY A 113 -0.51 13.49 10.20
N ILE A 114 0.57 12.79 9.88
CA ILE A 114 1.79 13.37 9.30
C ILE A 114 1.81 13.10 7.81
N ARG A 115 2.08 14.14 7.01
CA ARG A 115 2.36 14.01 5.59
C ARG A 115 3.86 14.00 5.37
N LEU A 116 4.35 12.96 4.72
CA LEU A 116 5.73 12.83 4.33
C LEU A 116 5.87 13.07 2.83
N GLY A 117 6.68 14.05 2.46
CA GLY A 117 7.25 14.18 1.14
C GLY A 117 8.74 13.83 1.17
N TYR A 118 9.29 13.36 0.06
CA TYR A 118 10.73 13.13 -0.05
C TYR A 118 11.25 13.51 -1.44
N LEU A 119 12.55 13.80 -1.52
CA LEU A 119 13.27 14.11 -2.75
C LEU A 119 14.36 13.08 -2.98
N LYS A 120 14.44 12.58 -4.21
CA LYS A 120 15.49 11.66 -4.67
C LYS A 120 15.99 12.12 -6.03
N LYS A 121 17.30 12.37 -6.17
CA LYS A 121 17.93 12.81 -7.42
C LYS A 121 17.22 14.04 -8.01
N GLY A 122 16.88 15.01 -7.15
CA GLY A 122 16.13 16.21 -7.52
C GLY A 122 14.66 15.99 -7.93
N ARG A 123 14.12 14.77 -7.81
CA ARG A 123 12.71 14.45 -8.14
C ARG A 123 11.87 14.22 -6.89
N ARG A 124 10.67 14.77 -6.87
CA ARG A 124 9.70 14.57 -5.78
C ARG A 124 9.13 13.16 -5.82
N GLY A 125 9.18 12.49 -4.68
CA GLY A 125 8.53 11.21 -4.44
C GLY A 125 7.03 11.33 -4.22
N VAL A 126 6.38 10.18 -4.05
CA VAL A 126 4.96 10.09 -3.70
C VAL A 126 4.78 10.56 -2.26
N VAL A 127 3.76 11.38 -2.01
CA VAL A 127 3.42 11.81 -0.66
C VAL A 127 2.73 10.67 0.10
N LEU A 128 3.29 10.31 1.25
CA LEU A 128 2.73 9.33 2.16
C LEU A 128 2.07 10.02 3.35
N ARG A 129 1.06 9.37 3.92
CA ARG A 129 0.40 9.80 5.16
C ARG A 129 0.69 8.78 6.23
N PHE A 130 0.94 9.24 7.44
CA PHE A 130 1.21 8.39 8.60
C PHE A 130 0.35 8.84 9.77
N SER A 131 -0.07 7.87 10.58
CA SER A 131 -0.73 8.11 11.86
C SER A 131 0.21 7.95 13.05
N ALA A 132 1.48 7.58 12.80
CA ALA A 132 2.50 7.46 13.82
C ALA A 132 2.88 8.84 14.38
N PRO A 133 3.37 8.91 15.64
CA PRO A 133 3.90 10.13 16.22
C PRO A 133 5.09 10.69 15.43
N LEU A 134 5.27 12.01 15.48
CA LEU A 134 6.34 12.69 14.74
C LEU A 134 7.71 12.26 15.26
N GLU A 135 7.83 12.12 16.57
CA GLU A 135 9.05 11.73 17.27
C GLU A 135 9.52 10.34 16.81
N GLU A 136 8.58 9.39 16.68
CA GLU A 136 8.86 8.05 16.19
C GLU A 136 9.37 8.06 14.75
N MET A 137 8.72 8.85 13.88
CA MET A 137 9.14 8.99 12.49
C MET A 137 10.51 9.63 12.35
N VAL A 138 10.79 10.70 13.11
CA VAL A 138 12.08 11.40 13.08
C VAL A 138 13.20 10.49 13.59
N LEU A 139 12.99 9.78 14.70
CA LEU A 139 13.94 8.82 15.24
C LEU A 139 14.21 7.66 14.26
N PHE A 140 13.16 7.18 13.60
CA PHE A 140 13.28 6.12 12.61
C PHE A 140 14.13 6.54 11.41
N LEU A 141 13.93 7.77 10.92
CA LEU A 141 14.63 8.32 9.76
C LEU A 141 16.07 8.73 10.08
N SER A 142 16.32 9.36 11.22
CA SER A 142 17.65 9.85 11.62
C SER A 142 18.69 8.74 11.73
N THR A 143 18.25 7.51 12.01
CA THR A 143 19.11 6.33 12.14
C THR A 143 19.39 5.61 10.82
N ARG A 144 18.72 5.99 9.71
CA ARG A 144 18.72 5.24 8.44
C ARG A 144 19.04 6.07 7.20
N MET A 145 18.82 7.38 7.28
CA MET A 145 19.14 8.30 6.20
C MET A 145 20.65 8.53 6.08
N ASN A 146 21.07 9.05 4.92
CA ASN A 146 22.46 9.51 4.75
C ASN A 146 22.73 10.70 5.69
N GLU A 147 23.97 10.84 6.18
CA GLU A 147 24.36 11.92 7.11
C GLU A 147 24.14 13.31 6.51
N GLU A 148 24.26 13.42 5.18
CA GLU A 148 24.07 14.66 4.43
C GLU A 148 22.60 14.97 4.10
N ALA A 149 21.67 14.05 4.40
CA ALA A 149 20.29 14.20 4.02
C ALA A 149 19.52 15.10 4.99
N GLU A 150 18.71 16.01 4.45
CA GLU A 150 17.96 16.99 5.24
C GLU A 150 16.61 16.42 5.69
N ILE A 151 16.25 16.65 6.96
CA ILE A 151 14.92 16.37 7.50
C ILE A 151 14.28 17.71 7.91
N ASP A 152 13.37 18.19 7.08
CA ASP A 152 12.58 19.39 7.36
C ASP A 152 11.29 18.99 8.10
N ILE A 153 11.08 19.60 9.26
CA ILE A 153 9.87 19.41 10.06
C ILE A 153 9.06 20.71 10.01
N ILE A 154 7.85 20.61 9.47
CA ILE A 154 6.88 21.70 9.43
C ILE A 154 5.78 21.37 10.43
N VAL A 155 5.85 22.00 11.59
CA VAL A 155 4.77 22.01 12.57
C VAL A 155 3.88 23.19 12.20
N ASN A 156 2.76 22.90 11.54
CA ASN A 156 1.70 23.89 11.45
C ASN A 156 1.03 23.93 12.84
N GLU A 157 1.39 24.92 13.64
CA GLU A 157 0.49 25.43 14.67
C GLU A 157 -0.70 26.06 13.92
N ASP A 158 -1.80 25.32 13.82
CA ASP A 158 -3.10 25.94 13.52
C ASP A 158 -3.54 26.77 14.75
#